data_AF-A0A961YKE1-F1
#
_entry.id   AF-A0A961YKE1-F1
#
_cell.length_a   1.000
_cell.length_b   1.000
_cell.length_c   1.000
_cell.angle_alpha   90.00
_cell.angle_beta   90.00
_cell.angle_gamma   90.00
#
_symmetry.space_group_name_H-M   'P 1'
#
loop_
_entity.id
_entity.type
_entity.pdbx_description
1 polymer ?
#
loop_
_entity_poly.entity_id
_entity_poly.type
_entity_poly.pdbx_seq_one_letter_code
_entity_poly.pdbx_strand_id
1 'polypeptide(L)'
;MAIIRQRIAETGPITLADYMGLALGHPDHGYYVKARPIGREGDFVTAPEVSQMFGELIGAWALDLWQRSIAPAPLVLAEAGPGRGTLMADMIRTARLLPDAARSLTVHLVET
;
A
#
# COMPACT_ATOMS: atom_id res chain seq x y z
N MET A 1 -25.66 -5.28 0.89
CA MET A 1 -26.47 -5.44 2.13
C MET A 1 -27.16 -6.81 2.23
N ALA A 2 -27.69 -7.39 1.14
CA ALA A 2 -28.32 -8.71 1.19
C ALA A 2 -27.39 -9.83 1.71
N ILE A 3 -26.13 -9.86 1.26
CA ILE A 3 -25.13 -10.89 1.64
C ILE A 3 -24.83 -10.88 3.14
N ILE A 4 -24.61 -9.70 3.73
CA ILE A 4 -24.34 -9.57 5.17
C ILE A 4 -25.56 -10.01 5.98
N ARG A 5 -26.76 -9.58 5.58
CA ARG A 5 -28.00 -10.02 6.23
C ARG A 5 -28.20 -11.53 6.15
N GLN A 6 -27.94 -12.12 4.98
CA GLN A 6 -28.03 -13.56 4.77
C GLN A 6 -27.04 -14.31 5.66
N ARG A 7 -25.77 -13.89 5.68
CA ARG A 7 -24.76 -14.52 6.54
C ARG A 7 -25.14 -14.45 8.02
N ILE A 8 -25.67 -13.33 8.48
CA ILE A 8 -26.16 -13.20 9.87
C ILE A 8 -27.34 -14.15 10.14
N ALA A 9 -28.25 -14.31 9.17
CA ALA A 9 -29.38 -15.23 9.31
C ALA A 9 -28.94 -16.70 9.37
N GLU A 10 -27.88 -17.07 8.64
CA GLU A 10 -27.37 -18.45 8.56
C GLU A 10 -26.43 -18.82 9.71
N THR A 11 -25.53 -17.92 10.09
CA THR A 11 -24.44 -18.22 11.05
C THR A 11 -24.59 -17.49 12.39
N GLY A 12 -25.65 -16.71 12.57
CA GLY A 12 -25.80 -15.81 13.71
C GLY A 12 -24.99 -14.52 13.57
N PRO A 13 -24.92 -13.69 14.64
CA PRO A 13 -24.22 -12.41 14.62
C PRO A 13 -22.76 -12.56 14.15
N ILE A 14 -22.34 -11.65 13.27
CA ILE A 14 -20.95 -11.58 12.79
C ILE A 14 -20.16 -10.55 13.59
N THR A 15 -18.84 -10.70 13.61
CA THR A 15 -17.96 -9.71 14.24
C THR A 15 -17.88 -8.44 13.40
N LEU A 16 -17.44 -7.33 14.01
CA LEU A 16 -17.12 -6.12 13.25
C LEU A 16 -16.00 -6.40 12.21
N ALA A 17 -15.04 -7.27 12.54
CA ALA A 17 -13.98 -7.65 11.62
C ALA A 17 -14.52 -8.34 10.36
N ASP A 18 -15.46 -9.28 10.52
CA ASP A 18 -16.12 -9.95 9.39
C ASP A 18 -16.93 -8.95 8.55
N TYR A 19 -17.66 -8.04 9.21
CA TYR A 19 -18.38 -6.99 8.53
C TYR A 19 -17.46 -6.11 7.69
N MET A 20 -16.35 -5.63 8.28
CA MET A 20 -15.39 -4.76 7.60
C MET A 20 -14.70 -5.49 6.44
N GLY A 21 -14.33 -6.76 6.61
CA GLY A 21 -13.76 -7.56 5.53
C GLY A 21 -14.71 -7.67 4.33
N LEU A 22 -16.00 -7.92 4.56
CA LEU A 22 -17.00 -7.96 3.50
C LEU A 22 -17.26 -6.58 2.88
N ALA A 23 -17.39 -5.53 3.70
CA ALA A 23 -17.70 -4.19 3.22
C ALA A 23 -16.57 -3.61 2.35
N LEU A 24 -15.31 -3.91 2.69
CA LEU A 24 -14.15 -3.37 2.00
C LEU A 24 -13.69 -4.26 0.84
N GLY A 25 -13.71 -5.59 1.00
CA GLY A 25 -13.04 -6.53 0.11
C GLY A 25 -13.93 -7.56 -0.59
N HIS A 26 -15.26 -7.50 -0.48
CA HIS A 26 -16.12 -8.44 -1.22
C HIS A 26 -15.87 -8.32 -2.73
N PRO A 27 -15.65 -9.42 -3.48
CA PRO A 27 -15.27 -9.36 -4.90
C PRO A 27 -16.22 -8.52 -5.77
N ASP A 28 -17.53 -8.66 -5.56
CA ASP A 28 -18.52 -7.91 -6.36
C ASP A 28 -19.03 -6.61 -5.71
N HIS A 29 -18.76 -6.37 -4.44
CA HIS A 29 -19.46 -5.35 -3.65
C HIS A 29 -18.55 -4.54 -2.72
N GLY A 30 -17.29 -4.95 -2.57
CA GLY A 30 -16.31 -4.32 -1.72
C GLY A 30 -15.94 -2.96 -2.25
N TYR A 31 -15.80 -2.01 -1.32
CA TYR A 31 -15.46 -0.63 -1.64
C TYR A 31 -14.19 -0.50 -2.50
N TYR A 32 -13.11 -1.19 -2.10
CA TYR A 32 -11.82 -1.12 -2.81
C TYR A 32 -11.79 -1.92 -4.11
N VAL A 33 -12.74 -2.84 -4.32
CA VAL A 33 -12.82 -3.65 -5.55
C VAL A 33 -13.62 -2.93 -6.63
N LYS A 34 -14.72 -2.24 -6.24
CA LYS A 34 -15.63 -1.60 -7.19
C LYS A 34 -15.22 -0.18 -7.58
N ALA A 35 -14.62 0.57 -6.67
CA ALA A 35 -14.24 1.94 -6.91
C ALA A 35 -12.75 2.04 -7.26
N ARG A 36 -12.36 3.16 -7.89
CA ARG A 36 -10.98 3.67 -7.84
C ARG A 36 -10.94 4.80 -6.81
N PRO A 37 -11.04 4.52 -5.50
CA PRO A 37 -11.36 5.56 -4.51
C PRO A 37 -10.18 6.48 -4.19
N ILE A 38 -8.96 6.14 -4.62
CA ILE A 38 -7.74 6.87 -4.29
C ILE A 38 -7.27 7.72 -5.47
N GLY A 39 -6.97 8.98 -5.19
CA GLY A 39 -6.36 9.93 -6.11
C GLY A 39 -7.23 11.17 -6.32
N ARG A 40 -6.78 12.09 -7.17
CA ARG A 40 -7.46 13.39 -7.39
C ARG A 40 -8.92 13.26 -7.85
N GLU A 41 -9.23 12.19 -8.57
CA GLU A 41 -10.58 11.88 -9.09
C GLU A 41 -11.32 10.84 -8.23
N GLY A 42 -10.69 10.36 -7.16
CA GLY A 42 -11.28 9.41 -6.21
C GLY A 42 -12.04 10.11 -5.09
N ASP A 43 -12.55 9.30 -4.16
CA ASP A 43 -13.27 9.78 -2.97
C ASP A 43 -12.36 10.52 -1.98
N PHE A 44 -11.05 10.22 -2.01
CA PHE A 44 -10.05 10.89 -1.20
C PHE A 44 -8.65 10.85 -1.83
N VAL A 45 -7.78 11.76 -1.39
CA VAL A 45 -6.38 11.86 -1.79
C VAL A 45 -5.47 11.43 -0.64
N THR A 46 -4.39 10.69 -0.94
CA THR A 46 -3.39 10.26 0.03
C THR A 46 -2.13 11.13 -0.06
N ALA A 47 -1.29 11.13 1.00
CA ALA A 47 -0.08 11.96 1.03
C ALA A 47 0.87 11.77 -0.19
N PRO A 48 1.13 10.53 -0.68
CA PRO A 48 1.92 10.33 -1.90
C PRO A 48 1.28 10.98 -3.15
N GLU A 49 -0.04 11.06 -3.21
CA GLU A 49 -0.75 11.68 -4.33
C GLU A 49 -0.79 13.22 -4.25
N VAL A 50 -0.52 13.80 -3.07
CA VAL A 50 -0.46 15.26 -2.87
C VAL A 50 0.90 15.81 -3.27
N SER A 51 1.99 15.14 -2.91
CA SER A 51 3.34 15.62 -3.19
C SER A 51 4.36 14.49 -3.26
N GLN A 52 5.17 14.51 -4.31
CA GLN A 52 6.33 13.62 -4.48
C GLN A 52 7.33 13.71 -3.31
N MET A 53 7.38 14.85 -2.62
CA MET A 53 8.27 15.04 -1.48
C MET A 53 8.00 14.03 -0.37
N PHE A 54 6.75 13.58 -0.21
CA PHE A 54 6.42 12.56 0.76
C PHE A 54 7.17 11.26 0.47
N GLY A 55 7.07 10.75 -0.78
CA GLY A 55 7.76 9.52 -1.15
C GLY A 55 9.28 9.66 -1.23
N GLU A 56 9.77 10.84 -1.65
CA GLU A 56 11.21 11.11 -1.66
C GLU A 56 11.81 11.07 -0.26
N LEU A 57 11.15 11.67 0.73
CA LEU A 57 11.62 11.71 2.11
C LEU A 57 11.55 10.33 2.78
N ILE A 58 10.50 9.54 2.53
CA ILE A 58 10.43 8.16 3.01
C ILE A 58 11.52 7.29 2.35
N GLY A 59 11.78 7.50 1.06
CA GLY A 59 12.89 6.84 0.35
C GLY A 59 14.25 7.20 0.94
N ALA A 60 14.49 8.48 1.21
CA ALA A 60 15.73 8.96 1.81
C ALA A 60 15.92 8.39 3.22
N TRP A 61 14.86 8.32 4.01
CA TRP A 61 14.87 7.67 5.32
C TRP A 61 15.22 6.18 5.23
N ALA A 62 14.62 5.45 4.29
CA ALA A 62 14.93 4.03 4.08
C ALA A 62 16.40 3.81 3.67
N LEU A 63 16.94 4.68 2.81
CA LEU A 63 18.35 4.63 2.41
C LEU A 63 19.31 4.94 3.56
N ASP A 64 19.00 5.95 4.37
CA ASP A 64 19.80 6.30 5.55
C ASP A 64 19.88 5.12 6.52
N LEU A 65 18.75 4.46 6.80
CA LEU A 65 18.72 3.27 7.64
C LEU A 65 19.53 2.11 7.04
N TRP A 66 19.39 1.85 5.75
CA TRP A 66 20.15 0.80 5.07
C TRP A 66 21.66 1.04 5.13
N GLN A 67 22.11 2.27 4.85
CA GLN A 67 23.53 2.66 4.91
C GLN A 67 24.12 2.49 6.32
N ARG A 68 23.35 2.80 7.37
CA ARG A 68 23.80 2.73 8.77
C ARG A 68 23.79 1.34 9.37
N SER A 69 23.10 0.38 8.75
CA SER A 69 22.83 -0.93 9.36
C SER A 69 23.68 -2.04 8.75
N ILE A 70 23.46 -2.34 7.48
CA ILE A 70 23.92 -3.59 6.85
C ILE A 70 24.54 -3.40 5.47
N ALA A 71 24.74 -2.16 5.02
CA ALA A 71 25.34 -1.91 3.72
C ALA A 71 26.81 -2.41 3.66
N PRO A 72 27.23 -3.07 2.55
CA PRO A 72 26.44 -3.41 1.37
C PRO A 72 25.70 -4.76 1.53
N ALA A 73 24.38 -4.71 1.68
CA ALA A 73 23.47 -5.87 1.65
C ALA A 73 22.29 -5.58 0.71
N PRO A 74 21.53 -6.60 0.25
CA PRO A 74 20.32 -6.38 -0.53
C PRO A 74 19.37 -5.36 0.12
N LEU A 75 18.97 -4.35 -0.64
CA LEU A 75 17.96 -3.38 -0.20
C LEU A 75 16.58 -3.91 -0.59
N VAL A 76 15.73 -4.20 0.40
CA VAL A 76 14.35 -4.63 0.15
C VAL A 76 13.40 -3.52 0.55
N LEU A 77 12.61 -3.03 -0.41
CA LEU A 77 11.48 -2.13 -0.15
C LEU A 77 10.17 -2.91 -0.28
N ALA A 78 9.47 -3.09 0.84
CA ALA A 78 8.18 -3.79 0.89
C ALA A 78 7.06 -2.82 1.27
N GLU A 79 5.99 -2.78 0.48
CA GLU A 79 4.82 -1.92 0.71
C GLU A 79 3.54 -2.75 0.73
N ALA A 80 2.76 -2.63 1.81
CA ALA A 80 1.45 -3.26 1.94
C ALA A 80 0.36 -2.26 1.56
N GLY A 81 -0.53 -2.66 0.64
CA GLY A 81 -1.55 -1.79 0.07
C GLY A 81 -0.95 -0.60 -0.68
N PRO A 82 -0.16 -0.83 -1.74
CA PRO A 82 0.54 0.25 -2.46
C PRO A 82 -0.40 1.24 -3.16
N GLY A 83 -1.71 0.93 -3.23
CA GLY A 83 -2.69 1.72 -3.95
C GLY A 83 -2.29 1.87 -5.41
N ARG A 84 -1.92 3.09 -5.81
CA ARG A 84 -1.47 3.39 -7.19
C ARG A 84 0.02 3.14 -7.43
N GLY A 85 0.78 2.78 -6.38
CA GLY A 85 2.23 2.60 -6.42
C GLY A 85 3.04 3.90 -6.42
N THR A 86 2.39 5.05 -6.23
CA THR A 86 3.02 6.38 -6.26
C THR A 86 4.11 6.52 -5.21
N LEU A 87 3.87 6.03 -3.99
CA LEU A 87 4.88 6.04 -2.93
C LEU A 87 6.12 5.23 -3.35
N MET A 88 5.94 3.97 -3.73
CA MET A 88 7.06 3.13 -4.17
C MET A 88 7.81 3.73 -5.36
N ALA A 89 7.11 4.32 -6.34
CA ALA A 89 7.75 4.94 -7.49
C ALA A 89 8.72 6.06 -7.08
N ASP A 90 8.30 6.92 -6.16
CA ASP A 90 9.16 7.97 -5.60
C ASP A 90 10.31 7.40 -4.77
N MET A 91 10.07 6.37 -3.95
CA MET A 91 11.12 5.71 -3.18
C MET A 91 12.18 5.05 -4.07
N ILE A 92 11.79 4.38 -5.16
CA ILE A 92 12.71 3.80 -6.15
C ILE A 92 13.54 4.92 -6.80
N ARG A 93 12.91 6.04 -7.14
CA ARG A 93 13.61 7.19 -7.74
C ARG A 93 14.66 7.76 -6.79
N THR A 94 14.36 7.85 -5.49
CA THR A 94 15.35 8.24 -4.48
C THR A 94 16.46 7.19 -4.34
N ALA A 95 16.15 5.89 -4.33
CA ALA A 95 17.14 4.82 -4.24
C ALA A 95 18.17 4.83 -5.38
N ARG A 96 17.76 5.29 -6.57
CA ARG A 96 18.66 5.44 -7.73
C ARG A 96 19.75 6.50 -7.56
N LEU A 97 19.65 7.37 -6.55
CA LEU A 97 20.70 8.35 -6.21
C LEU A 97 21.97 7.68 -5.67
N LEU A 98 21.87 6.44 -5.17
CA LEU A 98 22.99 5.66 -4.64
C LEU A 98 23.20 4.39 -5.48
N PRO A 99 24.32 4.26 -6.22
CA PRO A 99 24.54 3.12 -7.11
C PRO A 99 24.47 1.74 -6.43
N ASP A 100 24.95 1.64 -5.19
CA ASP A 100 24.94 0.37 -4.44
C ASP A 100 23.53 -0.04 -4.01
N ALA A 101 22.71 0.93 -3.60
CA ALA A 101 21.30 0.70 -3.30
C ALA A 101 20.55 0.31 -4.58
N ALA A 102 20.75 1.05 -5.67
CA ALA A 102 20.08 0.79 -6.95
C ALA A 102 20.38 -0.60 -7.51
N ARG A 103 21.63 -1.08 -7.40
CA ARG A 103 22.03 -2.41 -7.89
C ARG A 103 21.49 -3.56 -7.05
N SER A 104 21.19 -3.32 -5.78
CA SER A 104 20.79 -4.34 -4.82
C SER A 104 19.31 -4.26 -4.44
N LEU A 105 18.56 -3.34 -5.06
CA LEU A 105 17.16 -3.06 -4.78
C LEU A 105 16.24 -4.18 -5.27
N THR A 106 15.42 -4.70 -4.36
CA THR A 106 14.28 -5.56 -4.64
C THR A 106 13.00 -4.92 -4.08
N VAL A 107 11.92 -4.96 -4.85
CA VAL A 107 10.63 -4.37 -4.45
C VAL A 107 9.59 -5.48 -4.27
N HIS A 108 8.86 -5.43 -3.17
CA HIS A 108 7.72 -6.30 -2.89
C HIS A 108 6.47 -5.47 -2.62
N LEU A 109 5.45 -5.65 -3.45
CA LEU A 109 4.14 -5.02 -3.28
C LEU A 109 3.14 -6.07 -2.83
N VAL A 110 2.54 -5.88 -1.66
CA VAL A 110 1.56 -6.81 -1.08
C VAL A 110 0.17 -6.19 -1.23
N GLU A 111 -0.65 -6.77 -2.10
CA GLU A 111 -2.02 -6.35 -2.41
C GLU A 111 -2.95 -7.58 -2.46
N THR A 112 -4.23 -7.41 -2.12
CA THR A 112 -5.20 -8.51 -1.95
C THR A 112 -6.29 -8.54 -3.01
#